data_AF-A0A6B8RWP8-F1
#
_entry.id   AF-A0A6B8RWP8-F1
#
_cell.length_a   1.000
_cell.length_b   1.000
_cell.length_c   1.000
_cell.angle_alpha   90.00
_cell.angle_beta   90.00
_cell.angle_gamma   90.00
#
_symmetry.space_group_name_H-M   'P 1'
#
loop_
_entity.id
_entity.type
_entity.pdbx_description
1 polymer ?
#
loop_
_entity_poly.entity_id
_entity_poly.type
_entity_poly.pdbx_seq_one_letter_code
_entity_poly.pdbx_strand_id
1 'polypeptide(L)' 'MQAFWCGINGCEHIAWKGSYEIGIYQGDESPPSSFIISPKRIETVEDFDYCMNHGERWKATYERV' A
#
# COMPACT_ATOMS: atom_id res chain seq x y z
N MET A 1 -16.53 -4.52 0.27
CA MET A 1 -15.08 -4.30 0.48
C MET A 1 -14.85 -2.80 0.55
N GLN A 2 -14.08 -2.33 1.53
CA GLN A 2 -13.68 -0.92 1.66
C GLN A 2 -12.18 -0.82 1.35
N ALA A 3 -11.80 0.19 0.58
CA ALA A 3 -10.40 0.55 0.32
C ALA A 3 -10.04 1.84 1.04
N PHE A 4 -8.78 1.95 1.44
CA PHE A 4 -8.13 3.17 1.90
C PHE A 4 -7.16 3.62 0.81
N TRP A 5 -7.17 4.91 0.50
CA TRP A 5 -6.47 5.45 -0.67
C TRP A 5 -5.97 6.87 -0.39
N CYS A 6 -4.69 7.12 -0.66
CA CYS A 6 -4.14 8.47 -0.81
C CYS A 6 -3.17 8.58 -2.00
N GLY A 7 -3.18 9.75 -2.64
CA GLY A 7 -2.22 10.12 -3.68
C GLY A 7 -1.17 11.08 -3.12
N ILE A 8 0.12 10.68 -3.17
CA ILE A 8 1.24 11.47 -2.63
C ILE A 8 2.43 11.37 -3.58
N ASN A 9 3.03 12.50 -3.94
CA ASN A 9 4.24 12.59 -4.78
C ASN A 9 4.13 11.81 -6.11
N GLY A 10 2.97 11.88 -6.77
CA GLY A 10 2.73 11.18 -8.04
C GLY A 10 2.58 9.66 -7.92
N CYS A 11 2.40 9.14 -6.70
CA CYS A 11 2.17 7.73 -6.44
C CYS A 11 0.81 7.54 -5.76
N GLU A 12 0.08 6.52 -6.18
CA GLU A 12 -1.15 6.09 -5.50
C GLU A 12 -0.81 5.02 -4.46
N HIS A 13 -1.28 5.22 -3.23
CA HIS A 13 -1.10 4.30 -2.12
C HIS A 13 -2.46 3.71 -1.77
N ILE A 14 -2.63 2.41 -1.97
CA ILE A 14 -3.93 1.75 -1.89
C ILE A 14 -3.82 0.52 -1.00
N ALA A 15 -4.74 0.40 -0.04
CA ALA A 15 -4.87 -0.76 0.83
C ALA A 15 -6.33 -1.18 0.98
N TRP A 16 -6.55 -2.47 1.17
CA TRP A 16 -7.88 -3.01 1.44
C TRP A 16 -8.09 -3.15 2.94
N LYS A 17 -9.31 -2.91 3.41
CA LYS A 17 -9.66 -3.18 4.80
C LYS A 17 -9.34 -4.64 5.19
N GLY A 18 -8.59 -4.81 6.27
CA GLY A 18 -8.08 -6.09 6.76
C GLY A 18 -6.73 -6.52 6.18
N SER A 19 -6.12 -5.74 5.28
CA SER A 19 -4.75 -6.00 4.80
C SER A 19 -3.70 -5.59 5.84
N TYR A 20 -2.49 -6.12 5.68
CA TYR A 20 -1.28 -5.70 6.39
C TYR A 20 -0.36 -4.88 5.48
N GLU A 21 -0.78 -4.62 4.25
CA GLU A 21 0.05 -4.04 3.20
C GLU A 21 -0.68 -2.92 2.47
N ILE A 22 0.10 -1.94 2.05
CA ILE A 22 -0.30 -0.83 1.19
C ILE A 22 0.47 -0.98 -0.12
N GLY A 23 -0.22 -1.15 -1.24
CA GLY A 23 0.39 -1.17 -2.57
C GLY A 23 0.68 0.26 -3.03
N ILE A 24 1.87 0.49 -3.58
CA ILE A 24 2.31 1.76 -4.17
C ILE A 24 2.35 1.62 -5.68
N TYR A 25 1.53 2.40 -6.37
CA TYR A 25 1.42 2.45 -7.82
C TYR A 25 2.06 3.74 -8.33
N GLN A 26 3.00 3.63 -9.27
CA GLN A 26 3.66 4.78 -9.88
C GLN A 26 3.04 5.03 -11.26
N GLY A 27 2.32 6.15 -11.42
CA GLY A 27 1.58 6.44 -12.65
C GLY A 27 0.51 5.38 -12.95
N ASP A 28 0.44 4.95 -14.22
CA ASP A 28 -0.50 3.92 -14.68
C ASP A 28 0.05 2.48 -14.52
N GLU A 29 1.13 2.29 -13.75
CA GLU A 29 1.72 0.95 -13.56
C GLU A 29 0.79 0.04 -12.76
N SER A 30 0.52 -1.13 -13.33
CA SER A 30 -0.13 -2.24 -12.65
C SER A 30 0.58 -3.52 -13.10
N PRO A 31 1.11 -4.34 -12.19
CA PRO A 31 0.90 -4.39 -10.73
C PRO A 31 1.70 -3.32 -9.92
N PRO A 32 1.48 -3.18 -8.59
CA PRO A 32 2.14 -2.15 -7.78
C PRO A 32 3.68 -2.27 -7.78
N SER A 33 4.37 -1.13 -7.87
CA SER A 33 5.84 -1.04 -7.91
C SER A 33 6.52 -1.43 -6.59
N SER A 34 5.84 -1.21 -5.47
CA SER A 34 6.34 -1.45 -4.12
C SER A 34 5.19 -1.61 -3.14
N PHE A 35 5.48 -2.13 -1.95
CA PHE A 35 4.54 -2.29 -0.86
C PHE A 35 5.08 -1.64 0.41
N ILE A 36 4.19 -1.10 1.23
CA ILE A 36 4.47 -0.79 2.63
C ILE A 36 3.84 -1.90 3.46
N ILE A 37 4.65 -2.67 4.17
CA ILE A 37 4.22 -3.79 5.01
C ILE A 37 4.21 -3.33 6.47
N SER A 38 3.10 -3.57 7.16
CA SER A 38 2.89 -3.18 8.55
C SER A 38 2.60 -4.40 9.42
N PRO A 39 3.05 -4.41 10.70
CA PRO A 39 2.68 -5.46 11.65
C PRO A 39 1.21 -5.40 12.09
N LYS A 40 0.48 -4.32 11.77
CA LYS A 40 -0.92 -4.10 12.15
C LYS A 40 -1.84 -4.20 10.94
N ARG A 41 -3.04 -4.78 11.15
CA ARG A 41 -4.13 -4.73 10.16
C ARG A 41 -4.67 -3.32 9.99
N ILE A 42 -5.02 -2.99 8.75
CA ILE A 42 -5.66 -1.73 8.39
C ILE A 42 -7.17 -1.89 8.50
N GLU A 43 -7.78 -1.41 9.59
CA GLU A 43 -9.23 -1.48 9.81
C GLU A 43 -9.92 -0.11 9.70
N THR A 44 -9.13 0.96 9.85
CA THR A 44 -9.54 2.37 9.91
C THR A 44 -8.60 3.27 9.09
N VAL A 45 -8.96 4.54 8.89
CA VAL A 45 -8.10 5.52 8.21
C VAL A 45 -6.87 5.81 9.05
N GLU A 46 -7.01 5.85 10.37
CA GLU A 46 -5.92 6.05 11.32
C GLU A 46 -4.90 4.91 11.27
N ASP A 47 -5.37 3.67 11.06
CA ASP A 47 -4.46 2.53 10.83
C ASP A 47 -3.71 2.66 9.52
N PHE A 48 -4.38 3.14 8.46
CA PHE A 48 -3.77 3.38 7.17
C PHE A 48 -2.66 4.44 7.28
N ASP A 49 -2.94 5.57 7.94
CA ASP A 49 -1.97 6.62 8.20
C ASP A 49 -0.81 6.13 9.09
N TYR A 50 -1.11 5.32 10.11
CA TYR A 50 -0.07 4.70 10.94
C TYR A 50 0.85 3.83 10.08
N CYS A 51 0.28 2.97 9.22
CA CYS A 51 1.05 2.08 8.35
C CYS A 51 1.89 2.85 7.33
N MET A 52 1.37 3.94 6.75
CA MET A 52 2.13 4.81 5.84
C MET A 52 3.38 5.40 6.51
N ASN A 53 3.31 5.75 7.80
CA ASN A 53 4.39 6.40 8.52
C ASN A 53 5.37 5.43 9.20
N HIS A 54 4.94 4.22 9.55
CA HIS A 54 5.73 3.28 10.37
C HIS A 54 5.99 1.92 9.70
N GLY A 55 5.36 1.65 8.56
CA GLY A 55 5.55 0.40 7.84
C GLY A 55 6.88 0.34 7.11
N GLU A 56 7.32 -0.88 6.80
CA GLU A 56 8.54 -1.13 6.05
C GLU A 56 8.26 -1.15 4.56
N ARG A 57 9.09 -0.45 3.77
CA ARG A 57 8.92 -0.40 2.32
C ARG A 57 9.71 -1.52 1.63
N TRP A 58 9.01 -2.31 0.82
CA TRP A 58 9.56 -3.40 0.03
C TRP A 58 9.35 -3.13 -1.46
N LYS A 59 10.37 -3.35 -2.28
CA LYS A 59 10.25 -3.26 -3.74
C LYS A 59 9.65 -4.56 -4.29
N ALA A 60 8.65 -4.45 -5.15
CA ALA A 60 8.06 -5.61 -5.79
C ALA A 60 8.88 -6.00 -7.03
N THR A 61 9.05 -7.31 -7.23
CA THR A 61 9.64 -7.89 -8.45
C THR A 61 8.67 -8.92 -8.97
N TYR A 62 8.31 -8.81 -10.25
CA TYR A 62 7.36 -9.71 -10.91
C TYR A 62 8.09 -10.57 -11.92
N GLU A 63 7.97 -11.89 -11.78
CA GLU A 63 8.51 -12.85 -12.72
C GLU A 63 7.37 -13.46 -13.53
N ARG A 64 7.61 -13.64 -14.83
CA ARG A 64 6.66 -14.31 -15.72
C ARG A 64 6.80 -15.81 -15.49
N VAL A 65 5.76 -16.44 -14.95
CA VAL A 65 5.63 -17.90 -14.81
C VAL A 65 4.88 -18.46 -16.01
#